data_AF-A0A951GA72-F1
#
_entry.id   AF-A0A951GA72-F1
#
_cell.length_a   1.000
_cell.length_b   1.000
_cell.length_c   1.000
_cell.angle_alpha   90.00
_cell.angle_beta   90.00
_cell.angle_gamma   90.00
#
_symmetry.space_group_name_H-M   'P 1'
#
loop_
_entity.id
_entity.type
_entity.pdbx_description
1 polymer ?
#
loop_
_entity_poly.entity_id
_entity_poly.type
_entity_poly.pdbx_seq_one_letter_code
_entity_poly.pdbx_strand_id
1 'polypeptide(L)'
;MSQTSVLLAVITAEPTSTSELYDRVGYPTLARLGLIPYPAFRDALARLAAAGAIESHTAADGSTMWSRSAETGPSDGLILG
;
A
#
# COMPACT_ATOMS: atom_id res chain seq x y z
N MET A 1 -3.40 6.81 -16.67
CA MET A 1 -3.33 6.58 -15.20
C MET A 1 -1.87 6.55 -14.78
N SER A 2 -1.55 7.09 -13.59
CA SER A 2 -0.19 7.06 -13.04
C SER A 2 0.06 5.78 -12.24
N GLN A 3 1.33 5.46 -11.98
CA GLN A 3 1.73 4.36 -11.10
C GLN A 3 1.08 4.47 -9.71
N THR A 4 1.13 5.66 -9.10
CA THR A 4 0.57 5.95 -7.79
C THR A 4 -0.94 5.72 -7.74
N SER A 5 -1.68 6.20 -8.74
CA SER A 5 -3.14 6.05 -8.78
C SER A 5 -3.57 4.58 -8.84
N VAL A 6 -2.82 3.74 -9.57
CA VAL A 6 -3.11 2.30 -9.65
C VAL A 6 -2.81 1.60 -8.32
N LEU A 7 -1.67 1.91 -7.69
CA LEU A 7 -1.31 1.32 -6.40
C LEU A 7 -2.32 1.69 -5.31
N LEU A 8 -2.72 2.96 -5.23
CA LEU A 8 -3.75 3.39 -4.27
C LEU A 8 -5.13 2.78 -4.55
N ALA A 9 -5.44 2.48 -5.82
CA ALA A 9 -6.71 1.84 -6.18
C ALA A 9 -6.79 0.36 -5.73
N VAL A 10 -5.67 -0.35 -5.66
CA VAL A 10 -5.65 -1.78 -5.28
C VAL A 10 -5.45 -2.03 -3.78
N ILE A 11 -4.95 -1.02 -3.05
CA ILE A 11 -4.75 -1.08 -1.60
C ILE A 11 -6.05 -0.69 -0.90
N THR A 12 -6.50 -1.55 0.00
CA THR A 12 -7.71 -1.40 0.82
C THR A 12 -7.35 -1.03 2.26
N ALA A 13 -8.36 -0.82 3.12
CA ALA A 13 -8.13 -0.66 4.56
C ALA A 13 -7.65 -1.98 5.22
N GLU A 14 -8.04 -3.13 4.66
CA GLU A 14 -7.60 -4.43 5.13
C GLU A 14 -6.15 -4.72 4.71
N PRO A 15 -5.27 -5.13 5.66
CA PRO A 15 -3.89 -5.50 5.34
C PRO A 15 -3.81 -6.58 4.27
N THR A 16 -3.08 -6.29 3.19
CA THR A 16 -2.85 -7.22 2.07
C THR A 16 -1.35 -7.43 1.83
N SER A 17 -0.93 -8.66 1.55
CA SER A 17 0.48 -8.97 1.31
C SER A 17 1.01 -8.37 0.00
N THR A 18 2.33 -8.19 -0.09
CA THR A 18 2.97 -7.69 -1.32
C THR A 18 2.66 -8.58 -2.54
N SER A 19 2.67 -9.90 -2.35
CA SER A 19 2.37 -10.89 -3.39
C SER A 19 0.94 -10.81 -3.87
N GLU A 20 -0.03 -10.75 -2.95
CA GLU A 20 -1.44 -10.62 -3.32
C GLU A 20 -1.73 -9.31 -4.07
N LEU A 21 -1.10 -8.21 -3.66
CA LEU A 21 -1.23 -6.94 -4.38
C LEU A 21 -0.62 -7.00 -5.78
N TYR A 22 0.54 -7.66 -5.92
CA TYR A 22 1.20 -7.86 -7.21
C TYR A 22 0.31 -8.66 -8.17
N ASP A 23 -0.28 -9.76 -7.68
CA ASP A 23 -1.19 -10.60 -8.44
C ASP A 23 -2.49 -9.86 -8.80
N ARG A 24 -3.05 -9.09 -7.86
CA ARG A 24 -4.27 -8.28 -8.05
C ARG A 24 -4.12 -7.21 -9.14
N VAL A 25 -2.95 -6.57 -9.24
CA VAL A 25 -2.69 -5.57 -10.31
C VAL A 25 -2.60 -6.24 -11.68
N GLY A 26 -2.02 -7.43 -11.73
CA GLY A 26 -1.89 -8.25 -12.93
C GLY A 26 -0.79 -7.77 -13.90
N TYR A 27 -0.21 -8.75 -14.61
CA TYR A 27 0.94 -8.55 -15.50
C TYR A 27 0.77 -7.43 -16.53
N PRO A 28 -0.36 -7.29 -17.25
CA PRO A 28 -0.50 -6.24 -18.27
C PRO A 28 -0.36 -4.83 -17.69
N THR A 29 -0.85 -4.61 -16.49
CA THR A 29 -0.79 -3.31 -15.80
C THR A 29 0.61 -3.08 -15.22
N LEU A 30 1.20 -4.10 -14.60
CA LEU A 30 2.56 -4.05 -14.07
C LEU A 30 3.58 -3.71 -15.17
N ALA A 31 3.47 -4.36 -16.33
CA ALA A 31 4.36 -4.12 -17.47
C ALA A 31 4.22 -2.69 -18.01
N ARG A 32 2.98 -2.20 -18.18
CA ARG A 32 2.72 -0.82 -18.64
C ARG A 32 3.25 0.25 -17.69
N LEU A 33 3.30 -0.05 -16.40
CA LEU A 33 3.75 0.87 -15.36
C LEU A 33 5.24 0.72 -15.00
N GLY A 34 5.97 -0.21 -15.63
CA GLY A 34 7.37 -0.46 -15.28
C GLY A 34 7.57 -1.02 -13.86
N LEU A 35 6.56 -1.73 -13.33
CA LEU A 35 6.59 -2.34 -12.00
C LEU A 35 7.08 -3.79 -12.01
N ILE A 36 7.70 -4.20 -13.12
CA ILE A 36 8.39 -5.49 -13.27
C ILE A 36 9.88 -5.19 -13.26
N PRO A 37 10.69 -5.87 -12.42
CA PRO A 37 10.38 -7.08 -11.65
C PRO A 37 9.73 -6.80 -10.27
N TYR A 38 9.30 -7.86 -9.56
CA TYR A 38 8.69 -7.80 -8.22
C TYR A 38 9.37 -6.83 -7.21
N PRO A 39 10.71 -6.73 -7.13
CA PRO A 39 11.36 -5.72 -6.30
C PRO A 39 10.98 -4.27 -6.63
N ALA A 40 10.80 -3.93 -7.91
CA ALA A 40 10.39 -2.59 -8.34
C ALA A 40 8.98 -2.23 -7.84
N PHE A 41 8.08 -3.22 -7.81
CA PHE A 41 6.75 -3.09 -7.21
C PHE A 41 6.83 -2.86 -5.70
N ARG A 42 7.63 -3.65 -4.99
CA ARG A 42 7.83 -3.47 -3.54
C ARG A 42 8.41 -2.10 -3.21
N ASP A 43 9.38 -1.63 -3.98
CA ASP A 43 9.98 -0.30 -3.78
C ASP A 43 8.98 0.83 -4.04
N ALA A 44 8.05 0.63 -4.98
CA ALA A 44 6.97 1.57 -5.22
C ALA A 44 6.02 1.69 -4.02
N LEU A 45 5.64 0.57 -3.41
CA LEU A 45 4.85 0.55 -2.17
C LEU A 45 5.60 1.24 -1.03
N ALA A 46 6.90 0.94 -0.86
CA ALA A 46 7.72 1.57 0.15
C ALA A 46 7.80 3.10 -0.01
N ARG A 47 7.86 3.62 -1.25
CA ARG A 47 7.79 5.06 -1.52
C ARG A 47 6.45 5.68 -1.11
N LEU A 48 5.34 4.98 -1.32
CA LEU A 48 4.03 5.45 -0.87
C LEU A 48 3.91 5.45 0.65
N ALA A 49 4.46 4.44 1.32
CA ALA A 49 4.49 4.39 2.78
C ALA A 49 5.36 5.50 3.37
N ALA A 50 6.54 5.75 2.79
CA ALA A 50 7.40 6.86 3.20
C ALA A 50 6.74 8.23 3.00
N ALA A 51 5.82 8.35 2.03
CA ALA A 51 5.01 9.55 1.81
C ALA A 51 3.77 9.64 2.72
N GLY A 52 3.53 8.65 3.59
CA GLY A 52 2.37 8.60 4.48
C GLY A 52 1.04 8.32 3.76
N ALA A 53 1.08 7.84 2.51
CA ALA A 53 -0.14 7.53 1.76
C ALA A 53 -0.72 6.15 2.09
N ILE A 54 0.13 5.24 2.57
CA ILE A 54 -0.22 3.88 3.00
C ILE A 54 0.60 3.51 4.23
N GLU A 55 0.17 2.47 4.93
CA GLU A 55 0.89 1.90 6.06
C GLU A 55 1.50 0.56 5.67
N SER A 56 2.58 0.19 6.36
CA SER A 56 3.23 -1.10 6.24
C SER A 56 3.50 -1.70 7.61
N HIS A 57 3.25 -2.99 7.78
CA HIS A 57 3.69 -3.74 8.95
C HIS A 57 4.18 -5.13 8.55
N THR A 58 4.96 -5.74 9.45
CA THR A 58 5.42 -7.12 9.31
C THR A 58 4.46 -8.03 10.04
N ALA A 59 3.88 -9.01 9.33
CA ALA A 59 3.03 -10.04 9.93
C ALA A 59 3.86 -11.11 10.66
N ALA A 60 3.19 -11.98 11.42
CA ALA A 60 3.85 -13.01 12.24
C ALA A 60 4.64 -14.05 11.42
N ASP A 61 4.30 -14.21 10.15
CA ASP A 61 5.00 -15.06 9.17
C ASP A 61 6.20 -14.37 8.51
N GLY A 62 6.46 -13.10 8.84
CA GLY A 62 7.51 -12.27 8.25
C GLY A 62 7.11 -11.53 6.96
N SER A 63 5.87 -11.72 6.48
CA SER A 63 5.37 -11.04 5.28
C SER A 63 5.17 -9.54 5.54
N THR A 64 5.47 -8.71 4.53
CA THR A 64 5.10 -7.28 4.57
C THR A 64 3.67 -7.10 4.08
N MET A 65 2.84 -6.54 4.96
CA MET A 65 1.43 -6.25 4.73
C MET A 65 1.24 -4.75 4.54
N TRP A 66 0.33 -4.39 3.65
CA TRP A 66 0.06 -3.00 3.27
C TRP A 66 -1.43 -2.70 3.39
N SER A 67 -1.74 -1.51 3.91
CA SER A 67 -3.11 -1.00 4.02
C SER A 67 -3.12 0.50 3.72
N ARG A 68 -4.29 1.04 3.36
CA ARG A 68 -4.45 2.49 3.31
C ARG A 68 -4.20 3.04 4.71
N SER A 69 -3.49 4.15 4.79
CA SER A 69 -3.45 4.91 6.03
C SER A 69 -4.89 5.22 6.40
N ALA A 70 -5.28 4.91 7.63
CA ALA A 70 -6.48 5.54 8.15
C ALA A 70 -6.21 7.04 8.05
N GLU A 71 -7.02 7.78 7.30
CA GLU A 71 -7.03 9.23 7.50
C GLU A 71 -7.11 9.41 9.02
N THR A 72 -6.08 10.01 9.60
CA THR A 72 -6.18 10.52 10.95
C THR A 72 -7.22 11.62 10.85
N GLY A 73 -8.51 11.26 10.88
CA GLY A 73 -9.55 12.16 11.33
C GLY A 73 -9.09 12.68 12.69
N PRO A 74 -9.31 13.98 12.98
CA PRO A 74 -8.76 14.57 14.19
C PRO A 74 -9.07 13.65 15.36
N SER A 75 -8.06 13.35 16.17
CA SER A 75 -8.27 12.94 17.54
C SER A 75 -8.96 14.11 18.25
N ASP A 76 -10.26 14.24 18.00
CA ASP A 76 -11.10 15.29 18.54
C ASP A 76 -11.40 14.90 19.99
N GLY A 77 -10.73 15.61 20.88
CA GLY A 77 -11.18 15.97 22.21
C GLY A 77 -12.03 14.96 22.97
N LEU A 78 -11.39 14.15 23.81
CA LEU A 78 -11.99 13.84 25.11
C LEU A 78 -11.05 14.28 26.24
N ILE A 79 -10.87 15.60 26.35
CA ILE A 79 -10.65 16.27 27.63
C ILE A 79 -11.98 16.89 28.01
N LEU A 80 -12.81 16.12 28.72
CA LEU A 80 -13.97 16.56 29.49
C LEU A 80 -14.04 15.56 30.66
N GLY A 81 -14.00 15.92 31.93
CA GLY A 81 -13.94 17.17 32.68
C GLY A 81 -13.86 16.77 34.16
#